data_AF-C7M7Y3-F1
#
_entry.id   AF-C7M7Y3-F1
#
_cell.length_a   1.000
_cell.length_b   1.000
_cell.length_c   1.000
_cell.angle_alpha   90.00
_cell.angle_beta   90.00
_cell.angle_gamma   90.00
#
_symmetry.space_group_name_H-M   'P 1'
#
loop_
_entity.id
_entity.type
_entity.pdbx_description
1 polymer ?
#
loop_
_entity_poly.entity_id
_entity_poly.type
_entity_poly.pdbx_seq_one_letter_code
_entity_poly.pdbx_strand_id
1 'polypeptide(L)' 'MEITNINQLDPLYGVYSYADYLLWKFKERVELFKGKLFKMSAPSAVHQEISMKLAGELYQFLK' A
#
# COMPACT_ATOMS: atom_id res chain seq x y z
N MET A 1 7.97 -18.40 10.39
CA MET A 1 8.59 -18.53 9.04
C MET A 1 8.70 -17.13 8.48
N GLU A 2 9.86 -16.76 7.95
CA GLU A 2 10.07 -15.41 7.41
C GLU A 2 9.43 -15.29 6.01
N ILE A 3 8.63 -14.24 5.78
CA ILE A 3 8.01 -13.97 4.49
C ILE A 3 8.91 -13.00 3.72
N THR A 4 9.55 -13.48 2.67
CA THR A 4 10.53 -12.72 1.86
C THR A 4 10.09 -12.55 0.41
N ASN A 5 8.99 -13.20 0.00
CA ASN A 5 8.41 -13.10 -1.33
C ASN A 5 6.89 -13.01 -1.26
N ILE A 6 6.29 -12.10 -2.03
CA ILE A 6 4.84 -11.87 -2.06
C ILE A 6 4.03 -13.12 -2.45
N ASN A 7 4.61 -14.03 -3.24
CA ASN A 7 3.96 -15.27 -3.66
C ASN A 7 3.78 -16.29 -2.53
N GLN A 8 4.38 -16.04 -1.36
CA GLN A 8 4.15 -16.84 -0.15
C GLN A 8 2.82 -16.48 0.54
N LEU A 9 2.17 -15.40 0.11
CA LEU A 9 0.88 -14.96 0.61
C LEU A 9 -0.26 -15.52 -0.25
N ASP A 10 -1.42 -15.74 0.36
CA ASP A 10 -2.64 -16.17 -0.29
C ASP A 10 -3.52 -14.93 -0.62
N PRO A 11 -3.65 -14.56 -1.90
CA PRO A 11 -4.45 -13.41 -2.30
C PRO A 11 -5.97 -13.66 -2.29
N LEU A 12 -6.42 -14.92 -2.30
CA LEU A 12 -7.84 -15.26 -2.40
C LEU A 12 -8.48 -15.44 -1.03
N TYR A 13 -7.83 -16.21 -0.15
CA TYR A 13 -8.41 -16.58 1.15
C TYR A 13 -7.63 -16.05 2.35
N GLY A 14 -6.39 -15.60 2.14
CA GLY A 14 -5.54 -15.05 3.20
C GLY A 14 -6.22 -13.93 3.99
N VAL A 15 -6.01 -13.95 5.31
CA VAL A 15 -6.40 -12.89 6.23
C VAL A 15 -5.19 -12.59 7.10
N TYR A 16 -4.71 -11.36 7.03
CA TYR A 16 -3.48 -10.93 7.67
C TYR A 16 -3.76 -9.77 8.62
N SER A 17 -3.10 -9.77 9.77
CA SER A 17 -3.11 -8.63 10.68
C SER A 17 -2.06 -7.60 10.27
N TYR A 18 -2.18 -6.40 10.84
CA TYR A 18 -1.15 -5.38 10.66
C TYR A 18 0.21 -5.81 11.27
N ALA A 19 0.18 -6.62 12.34
CA ALA A 19 1.40 -7.17 12.93
C ALA A 19 2.11 -8.13 11.96
N ASP A 20 1.35 -8.95 11.21
CA ASP A 20 1.93 -9.82 10.18
C ASP A 20 2.58 -8.99 9.06
N TYR A 21 1.88 -7.97 8.57
CA TYR A 21 2.36 -7.06 7.52
C TYR A 21 3.70 -6.42 7.87
N LEU A 22 3.87 -5.97 9.12
CA LEU A 22 5.11 -5.34 9.58
C LEU A 22 6.32 -6.29 9.60
N LEU A 23 6.10 -7.60 9.64
CA LEU A 23 7.16 -8.62 9.67
C LEU A 23 7.60 -9.07 8.27
N TRP A 24 6.87 -8.70 7.22
CA TRP A 24 7.19 -9.08 5.86
C TRP A 24 8.44 -8.37 5.35
N LYS A 25 9.32 -9.11 4.67
CA LYS A 25 10.64 -8.63 4.19
C LYS A 25 10.78 -8.73 2.68
N PHE A 26 9.74 -8.34 1.95
CA PHE A 26 9.79 -8.13 0.50
C PHE A 26 9.71 -6.63 0.17
N LYS A 27 10.06 -6.25 -1.07
CA LYS A 27 10.16 -4.82 -1.46
C LYS A 27 8.85 -4.25 -1.99
N GLU A 28 8.00 -5.11 -2.52
CA GLU A 28 6.69 -4.77 -3.06
C GLU A 28 5.81 -4.15 -1.97
N ARG A 29 4.96 -3.19 -2.37
CA ARG A 29 3.98 -2.60 -1.47
C ARG A 29 2.61 -3.20 -1.73
N VAL A 30 1.94 -3.55 -0.64
CA VAL A 30 0.61 -4.16 -0.63
C VAL A 30 -0.24 -3.46 0.41
N GLU A 31 -1.55 -3.50 0.22
CA GLU A 31 -2.51 -2.91 1.14
C GLU A 31 -3.31 -4.02 1.81
N LEU A 32 -3.61 -3.82 3.09
CA LEU A 32 -4.50 -4.70 3.84
C LEU A 32 -5.82 -3.98 4.11
N PHE A 33 -6.86 -4.34 3.36
CA PHE A 33 -8.23 -3.87 3.63
C PHE A 33 -8.99 -4.95 4.40
N LYS A 34 -9.27 -4.70 5.69
CA LYS A 34 -9.89 -5.67 6.60
C LYS A 34 -9.14 -7.02 6.63
N GLY A 35 -7.81 -6.95 6.57
CA GLY A 35 -6.91 -8.11 6.52
C GLY A 35 -6.84 -8.84 5.18
N LYS A 36 -7.58 -8.41 4.16
CA LYS A 36 -7.47 -8.94 2.80
C LYS A 36 -6.36 -8.23 2.03
N LEU A 37 -5.59 -9.00 1.26
CA LEU A 37 -4.43 -8.54 0.52
C LEU A 37 -4.82 -7.88 -0.81
N PHE A 38 -4.36 -6.66 -1.04
CA PHE A 38 -4.54 -5.94 -2.30
C PHE A 38 -3.20 -5.48 -2.85
N LYS A 39 -3.06 -5.53 -4.18
CA LYS A 39 -1.88 -5.02 -4.87
C LYS A 39 -2.00 -3.51 -5.02
N MET A 40 -0.96 -2.79 -4.59
CA MET A 40 -0.89 -1.35 -4.81
C MET A 40 -0.77 -1.08 -6.31
N SER A 41 -1.62 -0.18 -6.82
CA SER A 41 -1.52 0.28 -8.21
C SER A 41 -0.44 1.34 -8.33
N ALA A 42 0.38 1.26 -9.39
CA ALA A 42 1.36 2.29 -9.67
C ALA A 42 0.62 3.59 -10.07
N PRO A 43 0.93 4.73 -9.44
CA PRO A 43 0.27 5.99 -9.76
C PRO A 43 0.66 6.44 -11.18
N SER A 44 -0.32 6.82 -11.99
CA SER A 44 -0.06 7.41 -13.30
C SER A 44 0.51 8.84 -13.18
N ALA A 45 1.14 9.35 -14.25
CA ALA A 45 1.61 10.74 -14.27
C ALA A 45 0.46 11.73 -13.99
N VAL A 46 -0.72 11.48 -14.55
CA VAL A 46 -1.94 12.29 -14.31
C VAL A 46 -2.36 12.22 -12.84
N HIS A 47 -2.33 11.03 -12.23
CA HIS A 47 -2.61 10.89 -10.80
C HIS A 47 -1.63 11.70 -9.95
N GLN A 48 -0.33 11.67 -10.28
CA GLN A 48 0.67 12.43 -9.56
C GLN A 48 0.47 13.94 -9.70
N GLU A 49 0.16 14.43 -10.91
CA GLU A 49 -0.12 15.84 -11.15
C GLU A 49 -1.27 16.34 -10.29
N ILE A 50 -2.39 15.61 -10.27
CA ILE A 50 -3.58 15.97 -9.50
C ILE A 50 -3.28 15.93 -7.99
N SER A 51 -2.60 14.88 -7.52
CA SER A 51 -2.23 14.71 -6.11
C SER A 51 -1.34 15.87 -5.61
N MET A 52 -0.35 16.27 -6.41
CA MET A 52 0.55 17.38 -6.06
C MET A 52 -0.15 18.73 -6.03
N LYS A 53 -1.07 19.00 -6.97
CA LYS A 53 -1.88 20.23 -6.95
C LYS A 53 -2.73 20.29 -5.68
N LEU A 54 -3.46 19.22 -5.36
CA LEU A 54 -4.27 19.15 -4.15
C LEU A 54 -3.45 19.35 -2.88
N ALA A 55 -2.29 18.70 -2.78
CA ALA A 55 -1.38 18.86 -1.66
C ALA A 55 -0.87 20.31 -1.53
N GLY A 56 -0.60 20.99 -2.65
CA GLY A 56 -0.20 22.40 -2.67
C GLY A 56 -1.28 23.33 -2.11
N GLU A 57 -2.53 23.15 -2.52
CA GLU A 57 -3.66 23.93 -2.01
C GLU A 57 -3.86 23.73 -0.50
N LEU A 58 -3.81 22.47 -0.04
CA LEU A 58 -3.91 22.14 1.37
C LEU A 58 -2.77 22.76 2.19
N TYR A 59 -1.55 22.73 1.68
CA TYR A 59 -0.40 23.34 2.36
C TYR A 59 -0.57 24.85 2.52
N GLN A 60 -1.02 25.56 1.49
CA GLN A 60 -1.27 26.99 1.60
C GLN A 60 -2.39 27.32 2.59
N PHE A 61 -3.45 26.49 2.63
CA PHE A 61 -4.56 26.68 3.56
C PHE A 61 -4.19 26.41 5.03
N LEU A 62 -3.38 25.38 5.28
CA LEU A 62 -3.02 24.93 6.64
C LEU A 62 -1.82 25.66 7.25
N LYS A 63 -1.15 26.52 6.48
CA LYS A 63 -0.01 27.33 6.93
C LYS A 63 -0.48 28.58 7.67
#